data_AF-A0A6P6ADY0-F1
#
_entry.id   AF-A0A6P6ADY0-F1
#
_cell.length_a   1.000
_cell.length_b   1.000
_cell.length_c   1.000
_cell.angle_alpha   90.00
_cell.angle_beta   90.00
_cell.angle_gamma   90.00
#
_symmetry.space_group_name_H-M   'P 1'
#
loop_
_entity.id
_entity.type
_entity.pdbx_description
1 polymer ?
#
loop_
_entity_poly.entity_id
_entity_poly.type
_entity_poly.pdbx_seq_one_letter_code
_entity_poly.pdbx_strand_id
1 'polypeptide(L)'
;MGVLPLKGAGGRVSLLRPLLLMINLEAAIDGTQAVAMVSGTVFCDQCKDGQRSLFDYPLPGIKVTITCADGEGQVTMSREETTNMFGNYFMRFDGTPDLSNCNAQVSGSGQGSNDCGATAGPAQKLRLMFRMFGMEFFGVDSLLSEPAQPMSFCPRSATPVPGPVITPTRPSAPTAPTGSPPTFRLPPLPRLPPLPPLPPLPPLPPMPPSPFLEASACSHQYWIMPEYKCYWRVLNPESKVALIFGPLAARRYGTDMTLWEGLQGRGDPYKTLMREGTTALLNSYNSLQFPYNSIGVVTHMNWALMGSTRGALITALRFIRANSGSGGVTCKLTPCK
;
A
#
# COMPACT_ATOMS: atom_id res chain seq x y z
N MET A 1 61.89 62.27 51.45
CA MET A 1 60.61 62.66 52.08
C MET A 1 59.53 62.42 51.04
N GLY A 2 58.79 61.30 51.13
CA GLY A 2 57.40 61.26 51.59
C GLY A 2 56.47 61.70 50.44
N VAL A 3 55.40 61.01 50.00
CA VAL A 3 54.36 60.23 50.68
C VAL A 3 53.55 59.54 49.55
N LEU A 4 53.10 58.28 49.71
CA LEU A 4 52.01 57.65 48.92
C LEU A 4 50.65 58.31 49.30
N PRO A 5 49.60 58.39 48.45
CA PRO A 5 49.06 57.18 47.80
C PRO A 5 48.21 57.31 46.50
N LEU A 6 47.85 56.14 45.95
CA LEU A 6 46.54 55.73 45.38
C LEU A 6 46.07 56.16 43.96
N LYS A 7 45.87 55.09 43.14
CA LYS A 7 44.68 54.72 42.31
C LYS A 7 44.52 55.29 40.89
N GLY A 8 44.34 54.37 39.92
CA GLY A 8 43.36 54.55 38.86
C GLY A 8 43.74 54.13 37.43
N ALA A 9 43.65 52.82 37.16
CA ALA A 9 43.20 52.16 35.91
C ALA A 9 43.58 52.70 34.51
N GLY A 10 44.22 51.83 33.71
CA GLY A 10 44.31 52.00 32.25
C GLY A 10 45.45 51.22 31.59
N GLY A 11 45.53 49.90 31.81
CA GLY A 11 46.56 49.05 31.23
C GLY A 11 46.43 48.93 29.71
N ARG A 12 47.45 49.40 28.99
CA ARG A 12 47.71 49.09 27.59
C ARG A 12 47.94 47.58 27.43
N VAL A 13 47.32 46.96 26.43
CA VAL A 13 47.78 45.66 25.92
C VAL A 13 48.13 45.80 24.44
N SER A 14 49.35 45.36 24.17
CA SER A 14 50.13 45.39 22.96
C SER A 14 49.53 44.56 21.83
N LEU A 15 49.77 45.02 20.59
CA LEU A 15 49.51 44.26 19.36
C LEU A 15 50.23 42.91 19.39
N LEU A 16 49.46 41.82 19.31
CA LEU A 16 49.94 40.48 18.96
C LEU A 16 49.08 39.92 17.82
N ARG A 17 49.80 39.48 16.79
CA ARG A 17 49.34 38.95 15.49
C ARG A 17 48.21 37.92 15.64
N PRO A 18 47.16 37.91 14.78
CA PRO A 18 46.23 36.80 14.76
C PRO A 18 46.94 35.62 14.08
N LEU A 19 47.23 34.60 14.88
CA LEU A 19 47.57 33.27 14.39
C LEU A 19 46.31 32.73 13.70
N LEU A 20 46.32 32.62 12.38
CA LEU A 20 45.23 32.02 11.60
C LEU A 20 45.24 30.51 11.89
N LEU A 21 44.48 30.07 12.89
CA LEU A 21 44.22 28.67 13.15
C LEU A 21 43.37 28.14 11.99
N MET A 22 43.98 27.39 11.07
CA MET A 22 43.25 26.57 10.10
C MET A 22 42.56 25.46 10.89
N ILE A 23 41.31 25.68 11.28
CA ILE A 23 40.45 24.64 11.83
C ILE A 23 40.12 23.72 10.64
N ASN A 24 40.80 22.59 10.55
CA ASN A 24 40.35 21.48 9.72
C ASN A 24 39.06 20.95 10.36
N LEU A 25 37.93 21.50 9.93
CA LEU A 25 36.64 20.87 10.17
C LEU A 25 36.60 19.69 9.20
N GLU A 26 37.10 18.53 9.64
CA GLU A 26 36.70 17.27 9.05
C GLU A 26 35.18 17.20 9.24
N ALA A 27 34.45 17.64 8.22
CA ALA A 27 33.09 17.21 8.05
C ALA A 27 33.18 15.69 7.93
N ALA A 28 32.87 14.99 9.02
CA ALA A 28 32.33 13.66 8.91
C ALA A 28 31.11 13.82 8.00
N ILE A 29 31.31 13.59 6.70
CA ILE A 29 30.24 13.27 5.79
C ILE A 29 29.75 11.93 6.35
N ASP A 30 28.79 12.01 7.27
CA ASP A 30 27.97 10.87 7.65
C ASP A 30 27.39 10.41 6.33
N GLY A 31 27.97 9.34 5.78
CA GLY A 31 27.69 8.89 4.44
C GLY A 31 26.19 8.72 4.36
N THR A 32 25.53 9.46 3.46
CA THR A 32 24.11 9.28 3.20
C THR A 32 23.92 7.80 2.94
N GLN A 33 23.39 7.06 3.93
CA GLN A 33 23.18 5.64 3.80
C GLN A 33 22.23 5.50 2.62
N ALA A 34 22.75 4.95 1.52
CA ALA A 34 21.94 4.69 0.35
C ALA A 34 20.80 3.75 0.77
N VAL A 35 19.61 3.86 0.18
CA VAL A 35 18.44 3.05 0.58
C VAL A 35 17.70 2.58 -0.64
N ALA A 36 17.36 1.29 -0.69
CA ALA A 36 16.38 0.79 -1.64
C ALA A 36 15.01 0.61 -0.96
N MET A 37 13.96 1.09 -1.62
CA MET A 37 12.57 0.90 -1.19
C MET A 37 11.82 0.07 -2.23
N VAL A 38 11.12 -0.96 -1.76
CA VAL A 38 10.26 -1.78 -2.60
C VAL A 38 8.81 -1.61 -2.16
N SER A 39 7.90 -1.36 -3.10
CA SER A 39 6.48 -1.23 -2.82
C SER A 39 5.62 -1.96 -3.84
N GLY A 40 4.50 -2.49 -3.36
CA GLY A 40 3.45 -3.09 -4.18
C GLY A 40 2.15 -3.19 -3.41
N THR A 41 1.16 -3.81 -4.06
CA THR A 41 -0.16 -4.06 -3.49
C THR A 41 -0.54 -5.53 -3.71
N VAL A 42 -1.17 -6.14 -2.70
CA VAL A 42 -1.76 -7.47 -2.80
C VAL A 42 -3.26 -7.35 -2.98
N PHE A 43 -3.81 -8.09 -3.95
CA PHE A 43 -5.24 -8.18 -4.21
C PHE A 43 -5.74 -9.61 -3.98
N CYS A 44 -6.99 -9.70 -3.53
CA CYS A 44 -7.76 -10.93 -3.56
C CYS A 44 -8.31 -11.13 -4.96
N ASP A 45 -7.78 -12.12 -5.68
CA ASP A 45 -8.40 -12.62 -6.91
C ASP A 45 -9.56 -13.52 -6.52
N GLN A 46 -10.76 -12.94 -6.46
CA GLN A 46 -11.96 -13.64 -6.00
C GLN A 46 -12.43 -14.70 -6.99
N CYS A 47 -12.04 -14.60 -8.25
CA CYS A 47 -12.46 -15.50 -9.31
C CYS A 47 -11.43 -16.56 -9.64
N LYS A 48 -10.23 -16.49 -9.05
CA LYS A 48 -9.15 -17.44 -9.23
C LYS A 48 -8.80 -17.60 -10.71
N ASP A 49 -8.84 -16.49 -11.44
CA ASP A 49 -8.57 -16.41 -12.87
C ASP A 49 -7.14 -15.93 -13.18
N GLY A 50 -6.38 -15.61 -12.13
CA GLY A 50 -5.00 -15.14 -12.20
C GLY A 50 -4.87 -13.71 -12.72
N GLN A 51 -5.96 -12.95 -12.78
CA GLN A 51 -6.00 -11.58 -13.27
C GLN A 51 -6.64 -10.65 -12.25
N ARG A 52 -6.24 -9.37 -12.29
CA ARG A 52 -6.90 -8.34 -11.48
C ARG A 52 -8.21 -7.91 -12.15
N SER A 53 -9.32 -8.20 -11.50
CA SER A 53 -10.67 -7.88 -11.95
C SER A 53 -11.27 -6.66 -11.21
N LEU A 54 -12.45 -6.21 -11.65
CA LEU A 54 -13.22 -5.17 -10.95
C LEU A 54 -13.76 -5.63 -9.59
N PHE A 55 -13.89 -6.95 -9.40
CA PHE A 55 -14.39 -7.51 -8.16
C PHE A 55 -13.28 -7.66 -7.12
N ASP A 56 -12.02 -7.68 -7.55
CA ASP A 56 -10.90 -7.91 -6.65
C ASP A 56 -10.67 -6.74 -5.71
N TYR A 57 -10.34 -7.06 -4.46
CA TYR A 57 -10.14 -6.07 -3.41
C TYR A 57 -8.73 -6.17 -2.82
N PRO A 58 -8.13 -5.07 -2.35
CA PRO A 58 -6.83 -5.12 -1.70
C PRO A 58 -6.88 -5.96 -0.42
N LEU A 59 -5.86 -6.79 -0.19
CA LEU A 59 -5.82 -7.72 0.94
C LEU A 59 -4.98 -7.20 2.10
N PRO A 60 -5.60 -6.77 3.21
CA PRO A 60 -4.86 -6.33 4.38
C PRO A 60 -4.40 -7.49 5.25
N GLY A 61 -3.29 -7.28 5.98
CA GLY A 61 -2.78 -8.22 6.98
C GLY A 61 -2.13 -9.49 6.42
N ILE A 62 -1.98 -9.60 5.10
CA ILE A 62 -1.26 -10.71 4.46
C ILE A 62 0.23 -10.41 4.37
N LYS A 63 1.04 -11.45 4.55
CA LYS A 63 2.50 -11.39 4.49
C LYS A 63 2.99 -11.52 3.05
N VAL A 64 3.97 -10.70 2.71
CA VAL A 64 4.65 -10.67 1.42
C VAL A 64 6.12 -10.92 1.67
N THR A 65 6.71 -11.83 0.91
CA THR A 65 8.15 -12.13 0.95
C THR A 65 8.80 -11.66 -0.34
N ILE A 66 9.89 -10.91 -0.21
CA ILE A 66 10.83 -10.66 -1.30
C ILE A 66 11.98 -11.64 -1.16
N THR A 67 12.23 -12.42 -2.20
CA THR A 67 13.34 -13.37 -2.29
C THR A 67 14.24 -13.01 -3.46
N CYS A 68 15.54 -12.95 -3.20
CA CYS A 68 16.57 -12.74 -4.20
C CYS A 68 17.37 -14.02 -4.38
N ALA A 69 17.65 -14.37 -5.63
CA ALA A 69 18.46 -15.52 -5.97
C ALA A 69 19.75 -15.10 -6.68
N ASP A 70 20.80 -15.90 -6.56
CA ASP A 70 21.98 -15.79 -7.42
C ASP A 70 21.71 -16.33 -8.83
N GLY A 71 22.73 -16.31 -9.69
CA GLY A 71 22.64 -16.81 -11.06
C GLY A 71 22.36 -18.32 -11.17
N GLU A 72 22.52 -19.08 -10.08
CA GLU A 72 22.28 -20.52 -9.99
C GLU A 72 20.89 -20.84 -9.40
N GLY A 73 20.14 -19.82 -8.98
CA GLY A 73 18.81 -19.93 -8.39
C GLY A 73 18.80 -20.16 -6.88
N GLN A 74 19.96 -20.10 -6.21
CA GLN A 74 20.04 -20.23 -4.76
C GLN A 74 19.64 -18.92 -4.09
N VAL A 75 18.78 -18.99 -3.07
CA VAL A 75 18.29 -17.81 -2.33
C VAL A 75 19.45 -17.18 -1.56
N THR A 76 19.80 -15.94 -1.90
CA THR A 76 20.84 -15.15 -1.25
C THR A 76 20.29 -14.18 -0.21
N MET A 77 19.03 -13.79 -0.36
CA MET A 77 18.39 -12.82 0.52
C MET A 77 16.88 -13.03 0.57
N SER A 78 16.30 -12.89 1.76
CA SER A 78 14.85 -12.91 1.95
C SER A 78 14.40 -11.87 2.98
N ARG A 79 13.34 -11.13 2.68
CA ARG A 79 12.68 -10.17 3.57
C ARG A 79 11.17 -10.40 3.53
N GLU A 80 10.51 -10.26 4.68
CA GLU A 80 9.06 -10.40 4.80
C GLU A 80 8.47 -9.14 5.42
N GLU A 81 7.30 -8.71 4.92
CA GLU A 81 6.56 -7.56 5.41
C GLU A 81 5.06 -7.84 5.35
N THR A 82 4.28 -7.19 6.21
CA THR A 82 2.82 -7.36 6.22
C THR A 82 2.15 -6.19 5.51
N THR A 83 1.19 -6.50 4.64
CA THR A 83 0.34 -5.49 4.00
C THR A 83 -0.47 -4.68 5.01
N ASN A 84 -0.62 -3.39 4.72
CA ASN A 84 -1.47 -2.48 5.50
C ASN A 84 -2.97 -2.65 5.16
N MET A 85 -3.83 -1.81 5.75
CA MET A 85 -5.28 -1.85 5.55
C MET A 85 -5.73 -1.72 4.08
N PHE A 86 -4.88 -1.19 3.19
CA PHE A 86 -5.16 -1.02 1.76
C PHE A 86 -4.45 -2.06 0.90
N GLY A 87 -3.98 -3.16 1.50
CA GLY A 87 -3.22 -4.20 0.80
C GLY A 87 -1.83 -3.78 0.34
N ASN A 88 -1.36 -2.59 0.72
CA ASN A 88 -0.05 -2.09 0.30
C ASN A 88 1.04 -2.55 1.27
N TYR A 89 2.20 -2.87 0.73
CA TYR A 89 3.41 -3.13 1.51
C TYR A 89 4.56 -2.21 1.07
N PHE A 90 5.46 -1.95 2.00
CA PHE A 90 6.66 -1.14 1.78
C PHE A 90 7.82 -1.79 2.53
N MET A 91 8.85 -2.20 1.81
CA MET A 91 10.06 -2.79 2.39
C MET A 91 11.24 -1.85 2.21
N ARG A 92 12.02 -1.69 3.27
CA ARG A 92 13.26 -0.91 3.27
C ARG A 92 14.47 -1.83 3.28
N PHE A 93 15.44 -1.52 2.43
CA PHE A 93 16.73 -2.18 2.36
C PHE A 93 17.81 -1.12 2.58
N ASP A 94 18.72 -1.40 3.51
CA ASP A 94 19.86 -0.52 3.74
C ASP A 94 20.91 -0.76 2.65
N GLY A 95 21.52 0.33 2.17
CA GLY A 95 22.35 0.35 0.97
C GLY A 95 21.53 0.41 -0.32
N THR A 96 22.22 0.21 -1.45
CA THR A 96 21.62 -0.04 -2.76
C THR A 96 21.98 -1.45 -3.21
N PRO A 97 21.40 -2.48 -2.54
CA PRO A 97 21.66 -3.86 -2.94
C PRO A 97 21.17 -4.09 -4.37
N ASP A 98 21.84 -4.99 -5.09
CA ASP A 98 21.33 -5.41 -6.39
C ASP A 98 20.05 -6.23 -6.20
N LEU A 99 18.93 -5.66 -6.62
CA LEU A 99 17.61 -6.29 -6.54
C LEU A 99 17.11 -6.84 -7.88
N SER A 100 17.97 -6.93 -8.91
CA SER A 100 17.56 -7.35 -10.26
C SER A 100 17.01 -8.77 -10.32
N ASN A 101 17.51 -9.65 -9.46
CA ASN A 101 17.16 -11.08 -9.40
C ASN A 101 16.20 -11.39 -8.25
N CYS A 102 15.47 -10.38 -7.78
CA CYS A 102 14.50 -10.52 -6.71
C CYS A 102 13.08 -10.62 -7.26
N ASN A 103 12.26 -11.44 -6.60
CA ASN A 103 10.84 -11.53 -6.83
C ASN A 103 10.08 -11.31 -5.52
N ALA A 104 8.92 -10.67 -5.61
CA ALA A 104 7.99 -10.55 -4.51
C ALA A 104 6.88 -11.60 -4.69
N GLN A 105 6.48 -12.24 -3.60
CA GLN A 105 5.38 -13.20 -3.58
C GLN A 105 4.64 -13.12 -2.26
N VAL A 106 3.34 -13.41 -2.28
CA VAL A 106 2.57 -13.64 -1.07
C VAL A 106 3.09 -14.90 -0.38
N SER A 107 3.47 -14.82 0.90
CA SER A 107 3.82 -16.02 1.67
C SER A 107 2.53 -16.79 2.00
N GLY A 108 2.43 -18.02 1.50
CA GLY A 108 1.24 -18.86 1.70
C GLY A 108 0.97 -19.17 3.18
N SER A 109 -0.33 -19.26 3.52
CA SER A 109 -0.91 -19.52 4.85
C SER A 109 -0.90 -18.35 5.83
N GLY A 110 -1.58 -17.26 5.44
CA GLY A 110 -2.08 -16.29 6.40
C GLY A 110 -3.26 -16.88 7.18
N GLN A 111 -3.02 -17.26 8.43
CA GLN A 111 -4.05 -17.52 9.45
C GLN A 111 -4.70 -16.17 9.84
N GLY A 112 -5.35 -15.54 8.87
CA GLY A 112 -6.09 -14.28 9.00
C GLY A 112 -7.51 -14.51 8.52
N SER A 113 -8.46 -13.81 9.12
CA SER A 113 -9.92 -13.97 9.01
C SER A 113 -10.55 -13.82 7.61
N ASN A 114 -9.79 -13.92 6.52
CA ASN A 114 -10.22 -13.58 5.17
C ASN A 114 -10.16 -14.82 4.26
N ASP A 115 -11.26 -15.14 3.58
CA ASP A 115 -11.45 -16.31 2.68
C ASP A 115 -10.48 -16.39 1.49
N CYS A 116 -9.51 -15.46 1.37
CA CYS A 116 -8.68 -15.23 0.20
C CYS A 116 -7.17 -15.34 0.44
N GLY A 117 -6.76 -16.13 1.44
CA GLY A 117 -5.35 -16.42 1.78
C GLY A 117 -4.92 -17.86 1.51
N ALA A 118 -5.71 -18.61 0.72
CA ALA A 118 -5.56 -20.06 0.56
C ALA A 118 -4.45 -20.43 -0.43
N THR A 119 -4.24 -19.63 -1.47
CA THR A 119 -3.21 -19.88 -2.48
C THR A 119 -2.54 -18.56 -2.86
N ALA A 120 -1.21 -18.55 -2.88
CA ALA A 120 -0.44 -17.42 -3.36
C ALA A 120 -0.38 -17.45 -4.89
N GLY A 121 -0.62 -16.31 -5.53
CA GLY A 121 -0.44 -16.14 -6.96
C GLY A 121 1.04 -16.17 -7.39
N PRO A 122 1.30 -15.94 -8.69
CA PRO A 122 2.66 -15.96 -9.22
C PRO A 122 3.54 -14.88 -8.59
N ALA A 123 4.82 -15.23 -8.39
CA ALA A 123 5.82 -14.27 -7.95
C ALA A 123 6.05 -13.21 -9.04
N GLN A 124 6.22 -11.96 -8.62
CA GLN A 124 6.40 -10.80 -9.50
C GLN A 124 7.79 -10.22 -9.37
N LYS A 125 8.39 -9.83 -10.50
CA LYS A 125 9.71 -9.19 -10.51
C LYS A 125 9.64 -7.78 -9.93
N LEU A 126 10.71 -7.37 -9.26
CA LEU A 126 10.90 -5.99 -8.85
C LEU A 126 11.32 -5.15 -10.07
N ARG A 127 10.68 -4.00 -10.26
CA ARG A 127 11.01 -3.05 -11.33
C ARG A 127 11.54 -1.76 -10.73
N LEU A 128 12.79 -1.42 -11.03
CA LEU A 128 13.33 -0.11 -10.71
C LEU A 128 12.51 0.96 -11.43
N MET A 129 11.87 1.83 -10.67
CA MET A 129 11.07 2.93 -11.20
C MET A 129 11.93 4.17 -11.40
N PHE A 130 12.69 4.57 -10.37
CA PHE A 130 13.57 5.73 -10.43
C PHE A 130 14.65 5.68 -9.34
N ARG A 131 15.71 6.46 -9.56
CA ARG A 131 16.81 6.69 -8.62
C ARG A 131 16.84 8.18 -8.26
N MET A 132 16.89 8.51 -6.98
CA MET A 132 16.93 9.91 -6.55
C MET A 132 17.58 10.07 -5.18
N PHE A 133 18.50 11.02 -5.03
CA PHE A 133 19.16 11.36 -3.76
C PHE A 133 19.79 10.17 -3.02
N GLY A 134 20.46 9.26 -3.75
CA GLY A 134 21.05 8.05 -3.16
C GLY A 134 20.03 6.98 -2.76
N MET A 135 18.77 7.12 -3.19
CA MET A 135 17.72 6.13 -2.98
C MET A 135 17.27 5.51 -4.30
N GLU A 136 16.92 4.22 -4.26
CA GLU A 136 16.32 3.49 -5.37
C GLU A 136 14.91 3.06 -5.02
N PHE A 137 13.97 3.32 -5.92
CA PHE A 137 12.56 2.95 -5.73
C PHE A 137 12.17 1.85 -6.71
N PHE A 138 11.74 0.73 -6.16
CA PHE A 138 11.28 -0.43 -6.90
C PHE A 138 9.77 -0.59 -6.72
N GLY A 139 9.06 -0.74 -7.83
CA GLY A 139 7.66 -1.12 -7.87
C GLY A 139 7.53 -2.61 -8.19
N VAL A 140 6.47 -3.22 -7.69
CA VAL A 140 6.07 -4.59 -8.04
C VAL A 140 4.68 -4.52 -8.64
N ASP A 141 4.45 -5.27 -9.71
CA ASP A 141 3.10 -5.48 -10.24
C ASP A 141 2.20 -6.11 -9.17
N SER A 142 0.88 -5.99 -9.35
CA SER A 142 -0.08 -6.45 -8.34
C SER A 142 0.13 -7.93 -8.02
N LEU A 143 0.37 -8.22 -6.74
CA LEU A 143 0.43 -9.59 -6.25
C LEU A 143 -1.00 -10.09 -6.05
N LEU A 144 -1.23 -11.36 -6.39
CA LEU A 144 -2.54 -11.98 -6.22
C LEU A 144 -2.47 -13.00 -5.09
N SER A 145 -3.56 -13.08 -4.34
CA SER A 145 -3.85 -14.17 -3.42
C SER A 145 -5.26 -14.64 -3.71
N GLU A 146 -5.45 -15.95 -3.65
CA GLU A 146 -6.63 -16.62 -4.14
C GLU A 146 -7.38 -17.32 -3.00
N PRO A 147 -8.72 -17.39 -3.09
CA PRO A 147 -9.53 -18.18 -2.19
C PRO A 147 -9.38 -19.68 -2.46
N ALA A 148 -9.86 -20.48 -1.51
CA ALA A 148 -9.90 -21.94 -1.68
C ALA A 148 -10.78 -22.32 -2.88
N GLN A 149 -11.91 -21.63 -3.04
CA GLN A 149 -12.85 -21.78 -4.14
C GLN A 149 -13.23 -20.40 -4.70
N PRO A 150 -13.44 -20.25 -6.02
CA PRO A 150 -13.93 -19.01 -6.61
C PRO A 150 -15.29 -18.60 -6.04
N MET A 151 -15.54 -17.30 -6.00
CA MET A 151 -16.82 -16.77 -5.53
C MET A 151 -17.97 -17.11 -6.47
N SER A 152 -19.19 -17.21 -5.94
CA SER A 152 -20.37 -17.65 -6.69
C SER A 152 -20.80 -16.70 -7.82
N PHE A 153 -20.43 -15.42 -7.72
CA PHE A 153 -20.70 -14.39 -8.74
C PHE A 153 -19.72 -14.43 -9.92
N CYS A 154 -18.64 -15.20 -9.81
CA CYS A 154 -17.66 -15.29 -10.87
C CYS A 154 -18.27 -15.97 -12.10
N PRO A 155 -17.91 -15.50 -13.31
CA PRO A 155 -18.40 -16.12 -14.53
C PRO A 155 -17.98 -17.60 -14.53
N ARG A 156 -18.97 -18.49 -14.53
CA ARG A 156 -18.70 -19.91 -14.76
C ARG A 156 -18.18 -20.02 -16.18
N SER A 157 -16.93 -20.43 -16.34
CA SER A 157 -16.36 -20.68 -17.67
C SER A 157 -17.34 -21.52 -18.48
N ALA A 158 -17.91 -20.93 -19.53
CA ALA A 158 -18.60 -21.69 -20.55
C ALA A 158 -17.53 -22.53 -21.25
N THR A 159 -17.60 -23.85 -21.07
CA THR A 159 -17.00 -24.92 -21.89
C THR A 159 -15.58 -24.71 -22.45
N PRO A 160 -14.63 -25.65 -22.21
CA PRO A 160 -13.30 -25.56 -22.81
C PRO A 160 -13.41 -25.53 -24.33
N VAL A 161 -12.83 -24.49 -24.94
CA VAL A 161 -12.63 -24.39 -26.39
C VAL A 161 -11.84 -25.63 -26.83
N PRO A 162 -12.37 -26.47 -27.75
CA PRO A 162 -11.58 -27.55 -28.32
C PRO A 162 -10.42 -26.93 -29.09
N GLY A 163 -9.19 -27.26 -28.68
CA GLY A 163 -8.00 -26.89 -29.44
C GLY A 163 -8.08 -27.42 -30.89
N PRO A 164 -7.39 -26.78 -31.84
CA PRO A 164 -7.46 -27.15 -33.24
C PRO A 164 -6.98 -28.59 -33.44
N VAL A 165 -7.83 -29.39 -34.09
CA VAL A 165 -7.52 -30.76 -34.52
C VAL A 165 -6.44 -30.65 -35.61
N ILE A 166 -5.18 -30.80 -35.20
CA ILE A 166 -4.09 -31.10 -36.12
C ILE A 166 -4.00 -32.62 -36.14
N THR A 167 -4.46 -33.23 -37.23
CA THR A 167 -4.26 -34.63 -37.57
C THR A 167 -2.80 -34.87 -37.96
N PRO A 168 -2.05 -35.74 -37.24
CA PRO A 168 -0.83 -36.30 -37.77
C PRO A 168 -1.12 -37.75 -38.18
N THR A 169 -1.02 -37.98 -39.48
CA THR A 169 -0.99 -39.28 -40.15
C THR A 169 -0.02 -40.23 -39.44
N ARG A 170 -0.51 -41.42 -39.12
CA ARG A 170 0.25 -42.56 -38.58
C ARG A 170 1.24 -43.08 -39.63
N PRO A 171 2.49 -43.35 -39.24
CA PRO A 171 3.16 -44.58 -39.67
C PRO A 171 3.46 -45.50 -38.47
N SER A 172 3.28 -46.80 -38.71
CA SER A 172 3.50 -47.90 -37.78
C SER A 172 4.98 -48.11 -37.43
N ALA A 173 5.27 -48.39 -36.17
CA ALA A 173 6.58 -48.86 -35.68
C ALA A 173 6.38 -49.68 -34.38
N PRO A 174 7.31 -50.58 -34.00
CA PRO A 174 6.98 -51.96 -33.63
C PRO A 174 6.80 -52.23 -32.13
N THR A 175 6.11 -53.33 -31.87
CA THR A 175 5.82 -53.97 -30.58
C THR A 175 7.07 -54.27 -29.76
N ALA A 176 7.07 -53.91 -28.48
CA ALA A 176 8.02 -54.38 -27.46
C ALA A 176 7.33 -54.41 -26.07
N PRO A 177 7.82 -55.21 -25.11
CA PRO A 177 7.03 -56.20 -24.38
C PRO A 177 6.36 -55.71 -23.10
N THR A 178 5.31 -56.44 -22.75
CA THR A 178 4.50 -56.37 -21.53
C THR A 178 5.34 -56.64 -20.29
N GLY A 179 5.56 -55.61 -19.47
CA GLY A 179 6.11 -55.73 -18.12
C GLY A 179 5.51 -54.65 -17.22
N SER A 180 4.49 -55.02 -16.45
CA SER A 180 3.85 -54.14 -15.46
C SER A 180 4.78 -53.93 -14.25
N PRO A 181 4.98 -52.70 -13.74
CA PRO A 181 5.62 -52.50 -12.44
C PRO A 181 4.60 -52.68 -11.28
N PRO A 182 5.05 -53.05 -10.06
CA PRO A 182 4.15 -53.40 -8.97
C PRO A 182 3.48 -52.16 -8.36
N THR A 183 2.20 -52.30 -8.02
CA THR A 183 1.41 -51.32 -7.28
C THR A 183 1.83 -51.25 -5.81
N PHE A 184 2.35 -50.10 -5.37
CA PHE A 184 2.45 -49.78 -3.94
C PHE A 184 1.07 -49.43 -3.38
N ARG A 185 0.61 -50.18 -2.37
CA ARG A 185 -0.61 -49.88 -1.60
C ARG A 185 -0.24 -49.06 -0.36
N LEU A 186 -0.78 -47.85 -0.25
CA LEU A 186 -0.71 -47.04 0.97
C LEU A 186 -1.68 -47.59 2.05
N PRO A 187 -1.33 -47.50 3.35
CA PRO A 187 -2.20 -47.95 4.43
C PRO A 187 -3.39 -46.99 4.64
N PRO A 188 -4.52 -47.48 5.20
CA PRO A 188 -5.70 -46.65 5.43
C PRO A 188 -5.49 -45.71 6.62
N LEU A 189 -5.86 -44.43 6.45
CA LEU A 189 -5.85 -43.44 7.53
C LEU A 189 -6.94 -43.73 8.58
N PRO A 190 -6.69 -43.45 9.87
CA PRO A 190 -7.68 -43.58 10.92
C PRO A 190 -8.79 -42.53 10.76
N ARG A 191 -10.05 -42.95 10.97
CA ARG A 191 -11.22 -42.07 10.92
C ARG A 191 -11.24 -41.15 12.15
N LEU A 192 -11.24 -39.84 11.93
CA LEU A 192 -11.43 -38.83 12.97
C LEU A 192 -12.89 -38.84 13.47
N PRO A 193 -13.14 -38.55 14.77
CA PRO A 193 -14.48 -38.47 15.32
C PRO A 193 -15.26 -37.27 14.76
N PRO A 194 -16.61 -37.31 14.75
CA PRO A 194 -17.43 -36.21 14.25
C PRO A 194 -17.28 -34.97 15.15
N LEU A 195 -17.09 -33.80 14.53
CA LEU A 195 -17.10 -32.51 15.22
C LEU A 195 -18.53 -32.19 15.71
N PRO A 196 -18.68 -31.59 16.90
CA PRO A 196 -19.99 -31.15 17.38
C PRO A 196 -20.56 -30.04 16.48
N PRO A 197 -21.89 -29.94 16.35
CA PRO A 197 -22.52 -28.90 15.55
C PRO A 197 -22.24 -27.51 16.14
N LEU A 198 -21.74 -26.60 15.29
CA LEU A 198 -21.53 -25.20 15.65
C LEU A 198 -22.88 -24.51 15.92
N PRO A 199 -22.93 -23.58 16.88
CA PRO A 199 -24.12 -22.78 17.13
C PRO A 199 -24.46 -21.91 15.90
N PRO A 200 -25.76 -21.64 15.65
CA PRO A 200 -26.17 -20.82 14.52
C PRO A 200 -25.61 -19.40 14.66
N LEU A 201 -24.96 -18.92 13.60
CA LEU A 201 -24.45 -17.56 13.50
C LEU A 201 -25.61 -16.55 13.59
N PRO A 202 -25.43 -15.43 14.29
CA PRO A 202 -26.44 -14.38 14.33
C PRO A 202 -26.69 -13.84 12.91
N PRO A 203 -27.94 -13.48 12.58
CA PRO A 203 -28.28 -12.96 11.26
C PRO A 203 -27.49 -11.68 10.98
N LEU A 204 -26.82 -11.65 9.83
CA LEU A 204 -26.09 -10.49 9.35
C LEU A 204 -27.06 -9.29 9.19
N PRO A 205 -26.62 -8.07 9.54
CA PRO A 205 -27.44 -6.88 9.34
C PRO A 205 -27.77 -6.71 7.84
N PRO A 206 -28.97 -6.20 7.52
CA PRO A 206 -29.40 -6.02 6.13
C PRO A 206 -28.45 -5.10 5.37
N MET A 207 -28.03 -5.52 4.17
CA MET A 207 -27.21 -4.69 3.29
C MET A 207 -27.96 -3.39 2.95
N PRO A 208 -27.34 -2.21 3.15
CA PRO A 208 -27.98 -0.94 2.84
C PRO A 208 -28.12 -0.74 1.32
N PRO A 209 -29.12 0.03 0.85
CA PRO A 209 -29.29 0.38 -0.56
C PRO A 209 -28.02 1.06 -1.10
N SER A 210 -27.63 0.72 -2.32
CA SER A 210 -26.36 1.10 -2.95
C SER A 210 -26.40 2.51 -3.56
N PRO A 211 -25.77 3.54 -2.96
CA PRO A 211 -25.56 4.84 -3.61
C PRO A 211 -24.40 4.83 -4.63
N PHE A 212 -23.63 3.73 -4.70
CA PHE A 212 -22.33 3.65 -5.37
C PHE A 212 -22.35 3.86 -6.89
N LEU A 213 -23.50 3.69 -7.55
CA LEU A 213 -23.60 3.73 -9.01
C LEU A 213 -23.79 5.16 -9.56
N GLU A 214 -24.28 6.10 -8.76
CA GLU A 214 -24.51 7.48 -9.21
C GLU A 214 -23.24 8.34 -8.98
N ALA A 215 -22.91 9.18 -9.97
CA ALA A 215 -21.81 10.13 -9.85
C ALA A 215 -22.13 11.16 -8.77
N SER A 216 -21.27 11.28 -7.76
CA SER A 216 -21.40 12.26 -6.68
C SER A 216 -20.02 12.81 -6.32
N ALA A 217 -19.97 14.12 -6.11
CA ALA A 217 -18.78 14.82 -5.63
C ALA A 217 -19.20 15.85 -4.59
N CYS A 218 -18.74 15.66 -3.36
CA CYS A 218 -19.10 16.49 -2.23
C CYS A 218 -17.87 17.21 -1.69
N SER A 219 -18.00 18.53 -1.48
CA SER A 219 -16.96 19.32 -0.84
C SER A 219 -16.78 18.89 0.63
N HIS A 220 -15.65 19.26 1.22
CA HIS A 220 -15.35 18.94 2.62
C HIS A 220 -16.43 19.42 3.60
N GLN A 221 -17.19 20.47 3.23
CA GLN A 221 -18.26 21.04 4.06
C GLN A 221 -19.42 20.06 4.26
N TYR A 222 -19.73 19.24 3.27
CA TYR A 222 -20.75 18.21 3.41
C TYR A 222 -20.32 17.12 4.38
N TRP A 223 -19.06 16.72 4.33
CA TRP A 223 -18.53 15.64 5.17
C TRP A 223 -18.42 15.98 6.65
N ILE A 224 -18.40 17.27 6.99
CA ILE A 224 -18.40 17.77 8.38
C ILE A 224 -19.80 18.07 8.92
N MET A 225 -20.85 17.99 8.09
CA MET A 225 -22.21 18.21 8.56
C MET A 225 -22.74 16.95 9.27
N PRO A 226 -23.28 17.06 10.51
CA PRO A 226 -23.77 15.89 11.27
C PRO A 226 -24.84 15.09 10.54
N GLU A 227 -25.66 15.77 9.74
CA GLU A 227 -26.75 15.21 8.95
C GLU A 227 -26.29 14.19 7.91
N TYR A 228 -25.01 14.17 7.52
CA TYR A 228 -24.47 13.23 6.54
C TYR A 228 -23.52 12.18 7.16
N LYS A 229 -23.49 12.07 8.49
CA LYS A 229 -22.55 11.19 9.20
C LYS A 229 -22.68 9.71 8.81
N CYS A 230 -23.86 9.24 8.40
CA CYS A 230 -24.09 7.85 7.95
C CYS A 230 -23.33 7.45 6.67
N TYR A 231 -22.74 8.40 5.94
CA TYR A 231 -21.91 8.10 4.76
C TYR A 231 -20.44 7.81 5.10
N TRP A 232 -20.05 7.97 6.36
CA TRP A 232 -18.78 7.46 6.92
C TRP A 232 -18.87 5.94 7.15
N ARG A 233 -19.05 5.18 6.06
CA ARG A 233 -19.33 3.74 6.10
C ARG A 233 -18.06 2.89 6.21
N VAL A 234 -17.06 3.24 5.39
CA VAL A 234 -15.80 2.50 5.29
C VAL A 234 -14.73 3.08 6.22
N LEU A 235 -14.77 4.40 6.42
CA LEU A 235 -13.86 5.13 7.28
C LEU A 235 -14.61 5.70 8.47
N ASN A 236 -13.94 5.81 9.61
CA ASN A 236 -14.48 6.47 10.79
C ASN A 236 -13.86 7.89 10.92
N PRO A 237 -14.62 8.91 11.36
CA PRO A 237 -14.06 10.23 11.65
C PRO A 237 -12.84 10.21 12.58
N GLU A 238 -12.82 9.28 13.54
CA GLU A 238 -11.72 9.10 14.52
C GLU A 238 -10.55 8.27 13.99
N SER A 239 -10.66 7.69 12.78
CA SER A 239 -9.55 6.97 12.16
C SER A 239 -8.34 7.88 12.03
N LYS A 240 -7.16 7.32 12.34
CA LYS A 240 -5.91 8.10 12.32
C LYS A 240 -5.42 8.29 10.90
N VAL A 241 -5.08 9.52 10.55
CA VAL A 241 -4.48 9.89 9.25
C VAL A 241 -3.25 9.03 8.96
N ALA A 242 -2.43 8.75 9.97
CA ALA A 242 -1.25 7.88 9.85
C ALA A 242 -1.59 6.44 9.42
N LEU A 243 -2.70 5.88 9.89
CA LEU A 243 -3.16 4.53 9.50
C LEU A 243 -3.71 4.51 8.08
N ILE A 244 -4.35 5.60 7.66
CA ILE A 244 -5.03 5.71 6.36
C ILE A 244 -4.06 6.05 5.23
N PHE A 245 -3.20 7.05 5.44
CA PHE A 245 -2.29 7.55 4.42
C PHE A 245 -0.87 7.00 4.58
N GLY A 246 -0.55 6.39 5.72
CA GLY A 246 0.72 5.72 5.96
C GLY A 246 1.81 6.62 6.56
N PRO A 247 3.07 6.17 6.56
CA PRO A 247 4.15 6.75 7.36
C PRO A 247 4.54 8.18 6.94
N LEU A 248 4.37 8.53 5.66
CA LEU A 248 4.63 9.89 5.18
C LEU A 248 3.65 10.90 5.81
N ALA A 249 2.40 10.50 5.93
CA ALA A 249 1.38 11.30 6.60
C ALA A 249 1.64 11.36 8.11
N ALA A 250 2.03 10.25 8.73
CA ALA A 250 2.43 10.22 10.14
C ALA A 250 3.58 11.20 10.44
N ARG A 251 4.59 11.24 9.57
CA ARG A 251 5.72 12.17 9.69
C ARG A 251 5.30 13.63 9.53
N ARG A 252 4.30 13.91 8.69
CA ARG A 252 3.89 15.29 8.38
C ARG A 252 2.86 15.85 9.34
N TYR A 253 1.92 15.01 9.78
CA TYR A 253 0.73 15.42 10.52
C TYR A 253 0.69 14.87 11.95
N GLY A 254 1.63 13.99 12.31
CA GLY A 254 1.61 13.24 13.57
C GLY A 254 0.84 11.92 13.45
N THR A 255 1.03 11.06 14.44
CA THR A 255 0.36 9.75 14.53
C THR A 255 -1.08 9.84 15.02
N ASP A 256 -1.40 10.88 15.79
CA ASP A 256 -2.67 10.99 16.51
C ASP A 256 -3.74 11.79 15.78
N MET A 257 -3.38 12.50 14.70
CA MET A 257 -4.33 13.29 13.93
C MET A 257 -5.44 12.41 13.34
N THR A 258 -6.69 12.78 13.56
CA THR A 258 -7.86 12.07 13.04
C THR A 258 -8.26 12.58 11.65
N LEU A 259 -9.05 11.78 10.91
CA LEU A 259 -9.64 12.22 9.64
C LEU A 259 -10.55 13.45 9.86
N TRP A 260 -11.28 13.48 10.98
CA TRP A 260 -12.12 14.62 11.36
C TRP A 260 -11.32 15.92 11.54
N GLU A 261 -10.21 15.85 12.27
CA GLU A 261 -9.29 16.99 12.41
C GLU A 261 -8.68 17.38 11.05
N GLY A 262 -8.36 16.38 10.21
CA GLY A 262 -7.88 16.57 8.85
C GLY A 262 -8.81 17.43 8.00
N LEU A 263 -10.13 17.19 8.10
CA LEU A 263 -11.15 17.95 7.37
C LEU A 263 -11.28 19.42 7.81
N GLN A 264 -10.77 19.77 9.00
CA GLN A 264 -10.83 21.12 9.54
C GLN A 264 -9.60 21.97 9.19
N GLY A 265 -8.55 21.37 8.63
CA GLY A 265 -7.30 22.08 8.31
C GLY A 265 -7.53 23.28 7.39
N ARG A 266 -6.94 24.45 7.70
CA ARG A 266 -7.02 25.69 6.89
C ARG A 266 -5.69 26.45 6.87
N GLY A 267 -5.52 27.33 5.87
CA GLY A 267 -4.47 28.36 5.84
C GLY A 267 -3.05 27.89 5.50
N ASP A 268 -2.80 26.58 5.42
CA ASP A 268 -1.50 25.99 5.10
C ASP A 268 -1.64 24.96 3.94
N PRO A 269 -0.68 24.88 3.00
CA PRO A 269 -0.74 23.94 1.89
C PRO A 269 -0.89 22.47 2.28
N TYR A 270 -0.27 22.04 3.38
CA TYR A 270 -0.36 20.65 3.84
C TYR A 270 -1.65 20.41 4.62
N LYS A 271 -2.12 21.37 5.41
CA LYS A 271 -3.47 21.32 5.99
C LYS A 271 -4.54 21.27 4.90
N THR A 272 -4.36 22.02 3.81
CA THR A 272 -5.26 22.01 2.65
C THR A 272 -5.18 20.68 1.91
N LEU A 273 -3.98 20.17 1.67
CA LEU A 273 -3.78 18.82 1.11
C LEU A 273 -4.49 17.76 1.94
N MET A 274 -4.35 17.81 3.27
CA MET A 274 -5.00 16.86 4.17
C MET A 274 -6.52 16.95 4.09
N ARG A 275 -7.09 18.16 4.21
CA ARG A 275 -8.54 18.36 4.13
C ARG A 275 -9.12 17.83 2.81
N GLU A 276 -8.49 18.19 1.70
CA GLU A 276 -9.01 17.90 0.37
C GLU A 276 -8.72 16.45 -0.05
N GLY A 277 -7.62 15.88 0.42
CA GLY A 277 -7.29 14.46 0.28
C GLY A 277 -8.24 13.56 1.08
N THR A 278 -8.54 13.89 2.34
CA THR A 278 -9.57 13.17 3.12
C THR A 278 -10.93 13.26 2.44
N THR A 279 -11.30 14.44 1.93
CA THR A 279 -12.55 14.65 1.20
C THR A 279 -12.61 13.80 -0.07
N ALA A 280 -11.53 13.77 -0.86
CA ALA A 280 -11.43 12.96 -2.06
C ALA A 280 -11.53 11.46 -1.73
N LEU A 281 -10.93 11.02 -0.63
CA LEU A 281 -11.00 9.64 -0.17
C LEU A 281 -12.44 9.26 0.19
N LEU A 282 -13.16 10.11 0.92
CA LEU A 282 -14.56 9.89 1.28
C LEU A 282 -15.47 9.84 0.03
N ASN A 283 -15.26 10.76 -0.93
CA ASN A 283 -15.96 10.73 -2.21
C ASN A 283 -15.68 9.44 -2.98
N SER A 284 -14.42 8.98 -3.02
CA SER A 284 -14.02 7.75 -3.73
C SER A 284 -14.69 6.49 -3.19
N TYR A 285 -15.00 6.45 -1.89
CA TYR A 285 -15.74 5.35 -1.28
C TYR A 285 -17.24 5.43 -1.54
N ASN A 286 -17.78 6.62 -1.83
CA ASN A 286 -19.22 6.82 -1.97
C ASN A 286 -19.70 6.98 -3.41
N SER A 287 -18.79 7.12 -4.39
CA SER A 287 -19.11 7.16 -5.81
C SER A 287 -18.04 6.49 -6.66
N LEU A 288 -18.41 5.42 -7.38
CA LEU A 288 -17.49 4.72 -8.30
C LEU A 288 -17.07 5.57 -9.50
N GLN A 289 -17.85 6.60 -9.82
CA GLN A 289 -17.56 7.54 -10.91
C GLN A 289 -16.74 8.75 -10.43
N PHE A 290 -16.33 8.79 -9.16
CA PHE A 290 -15.45 9.85 -8.68
C PHE A 290 -14.07 9.76 -9.39
N PRO A 291 -13.47 10.89 -9.82
CA PRO A 291 -12.26 10.86 -10.67
C PRO A 291 -11.03 10.17 -10.09
N TYR A 292 -11.00 9.98 -8.77
CA TYR A 292 -9.94 9.25 -8.07
C TYR A 292 -10.55 8.06 -7.33
N ASN A 293 -10.11 6.84 -7.61
CA ASN A 293 -10.39 5.74 -6.68
C ASN A 293 -9.58 5.92 -5.38
N SER A 294 -9.95 5.19 -4.32
CA SER A 294 -9.34 5.33 -2.99
C SER A 294 -7.83 5.16 -2.99
N ILE A 295 -7.32 4.17 -3.74
CA ILE A 295 -5.88 3.94 -3.92
C ILE A 295 -5.23 5.15 -4.58
N GLY A 296 -5.82 5.66 -5.66
CA GLY A 296 -5.35 6.84 -6.37
C GLY A 296 -5.24 8.07 -5.46
N VAL A 297 -6.21 8.27 -4.56
CA VAL A 297 -6.15 9.35 -3.56
C VAL A 297 -4.95 9.17 -2.62
N VAL A 298 -4.78 7.99 -2.04
CA VAL A 298 -3.67 7.68 -1.13
C VAL A 298 -2.31 7.82 -1.83
N THR A 299 -2.17 7.34 -3.06
CA THR A 299 -0.95 7.47 -3.86
C THR A 299 -0.60 8.93 -4.12
N HIS A 300 -1.57 9.74 -4.58
CA HIS A 300 -1.34 11.16 -4.86
C HIS A 300 -1.01 11.95 -3.59
N MET A 301 -1.64 11.61 -2.46
CA MET A 301 -1.29 12.17 -1.15
C MET A 301 0.17 11.87 -0.80
N ASN A 302 0.59 10.61 -0.92
CA ASN A 302 1.94 10.20 -0.55
C ASN A 302 3.02 10.83 -1.46
N TRP A 303 2.77 10.91 -2.77
CA TRP A 303 3.67 11.65 -3.68
C TRP A 303 3.75 13.14 -3.34
N ALA A 304 2.61 13.76 -3.00
CA ALA A 304 2.58 15.16 -2.59
C ALA A 304 3.35 15.41 -1.29
N LEU A 305 3.33 14.46 -0.36
CA LEU A 305 4.05 14.51 0.91
C LEU A 305 5.55 14.28 0.77
N MET A 306 5.98 13.49 -0.22
CA MET A 306 7.40 13.34 -0.59
C MET A 306 7.93 14.57 -1.34
N GLY A 307 7.04 15.32 -2.00
CA GLY A 307 7.39 16.46 -2.83
C GLY A 307 7.58 17.76 -2.05
N SER A 308 7.59 18.87 -2.80
CA SER A 308 7.70 20.21 -2.24
C SER A 308 6.35 20.75 -1.75
N THR A 309 6.38 21.83 -0.96
CA THR A 309 5.18 22.60 -0.57
C THR A 309 4.33 23.01 -1.77
N ARG A 310 4.98 23.35 -2.90
CA ARG A 310 4.28 23.67 -4.15
C ARG A 310 3.59 22.44 -4.73
N GLY A 311 4.24 21.28 -4.69
CA GLY A 311 3.62 20.00 -5.09
C GLY A 311 2.41 19.66 -4.24
N ALA A 312 2.51 19.82 -2.92
CA ALA A 312 1.39 19.64 -1.99
C ALA A 312 0.20 20.54 -2.33
N LEU A 313 0.44 21.82 -2.59
CA LEU A 313 -0.62 22.75 -2.99
C LEU A 313 -1.26 22.37 -4.34
N ILE A 314 -0.45 22.00 -5.34
CA ILE A 314 -0.97 21.59 -6.66
C ILE A 314 -1.85 20.35 -6.53
N THR A 315 -1.43 19.34 -5.77
CA THR A 315 -2.23 18.14 -5.52
C THR A 315 -3.51 18.48 -4.76
N ALA A 316 -3.44 19.36 -3.75
CA ALA A 316 -4.63 19.82 -3.03
C ALA A 316 -5.63 20.51 -3.97
N LEU A 317 -5.17 21.37 -4.88
CA LEU A 317 -6.02 22.05 -5.87
C LEU A 317 -6.68 21.06 -6.85
N ARG A 318 -5.98 19.97 -7.20
CA ARG A 318 -6.56 18.89 -8.02
C ARG A 318 -7.68 18.16 -7.28
N PHE A 319 -7.50 17.89 -5.98
CA PHE A 319 -8.56 17.32 -5.15
C PHE A 319 -9.73 18.29 -4.98
N ILE A 320 -9.48 19.57 -4.73
CA ILE A 320 -10.54 20.60 -4.67
C ILE A 320 -11.41 20.54 -5.91
N ARG A 321 -10.79 20.55 -7.11
CA ARG A 321 -11.53 20.49 -8.38
C ARG A 321 -12.39 19.23 -8.48
N ALA A 322 -11.85 18.07 -8.09
CA ALA A 322 -12.60 16.82 -8.12
C ALA A 322 -13.75 16.80 -7.09
N ASN A 323 -13.50 17.27 -5.87
CA ASN A 323 -14.47 17.35 -4.78
C ASN A 323 -15.61 18.33 -5.09
N SER A 324 -15.36 19.36 -5.90
CA SER A 324 -16.37 20.29 -6.39
C SER A 324 -17.21 19.76 -7.57
N GLY A 325 -16.88 18.58 -8.10
CA GLY A 325 -17.58 18.00 -9.24
C GLY A 325 -17.03 18.46 -10.58
N SER A 326 -16.28 17.59 -11.25
CA SER A 326 -15.85 17.81 -12.64
C SER A 326 -16.99 17.44 -13.60
N GLY A 327 -17.21 18.23 -14.65
CA GLY A 327 -18.19 17.91 -15.69
C GLY A 327 -19.67 18.03 -15.28
N GLY A 328 -19.98 18.84 -14.26
CA GLY A 328 -21.37 19.11 -13.83
C GLY A 328 -21.94 18.14 -12.79
N VAL A 329 -21.12 17.21 -12.28
CA VAL A 329 -21.50 16.33 -11.16
C VAL A 329 -21.72 17.15 -9.89
N THR A 330 -22.83 16.93 -9.19
CA THR A 330 -23.14 17.60 -7.92
C THR A 330 -23.00 16.65 -6.73
N CYS A 331 -23.02 17.19 -5.52
CA CYS A 331 -23.13 16.36 -4.32
C CYS A 331 -24.51 15.71 -4.25
N LYS A 332 -24.56 14.39 -4.04
CA LYS A 332 -25.79 13.58 -3.93
C LYS A 332 -26.02 13.00 -2.54
N LEU A 333 -25.32 13.52 -1.52
CA LEU A 333 -25.59 13.12 -0.13
C LEU A 333 -26.97 13.64 0.28
N THR A 334 -27.80 12.74 0.79
CA THR A 334 -29.10 13.08 1.37
C THR A 334 -29.01 12.98 2.89
N PRO A 335 -29.68 13.85 3.66
CA PRO A 335 -29.64 13.76 5.12
C PRO A 335 -30.00 12.36 5.60
N CYS A 336 -29.22 11.85 6.55
CA CYS A 336 -29.46 10.58 7.21
C CYS A 336 -30.78 10.67 8.00
N LYS A 337 -31.55 9.58 7.99
CA LYS A 337 -32.76 9.43 8.80
C LYS A 337 -32.42 8.93 10.19
#